data_AF-A0A453HYJ1-F1
#
_entry.id   AF-A0A453HYJ1-F1
#
_cell.length_a   1.000
_cell.length_b   1.000
_cell.length_c   1.000
_cell.angle_alpha   90.00
_cell.angle_beta   90.00
_cell.angle_gamma   90.00
#
_symmetry.space_group_name_H-M   'P 1'
#
loop_
_entity.id
_entity.type
_entity.pdbx_description
1 polymer ?
#
loop_
_entity_poly.entity_id
_entity_poly.type
_entity_poly.pdbx_seq_one_letter_code
_entity_poly.pdbx_strand_id
1 'polypeptide(L)'
;MWFLERYLCVLKSYVRNRAHPEGSIAEAHLADECMMFCSRYIDGFATKHNRPSRNDDDDEAVDVEQGSTLFPSVGKPLGKPGNYVLRGLAKFQAHRYVLFNCSDVNPFFRAHTDEITSERDVSSNTVESIQHDKFKDWFKAHVSPYFISFVCTTEAIY
;
A
#
# COMPACT_ATOMS: atom_id res chain seq x y z
N MET A 1 -30.34 6.80 -6.11
CA MET A 1 -30.59 7.65 -7.29
C MET A 1 -29.38 8.55 -7.50
N TRP A 2 -28.38 8.11 -8.26
CA TRP A 2 -27.11 8.85 -8.46
C TRP A 2 -26.75 9.01 -9.94
N PHE A 3 -27.18 8.07 -10.78
CA PHE A 3 -26.93 8.09 -12.23
C PHE A 3 -27.67 9.25 -12.91
N LEU A 4 -28.91 9.53 -12.49
CA LEU A 4 -29.74 10.58 -13.07
C LEU A 4 -29.14 11.98 -12.82
N GLU A 5 -28.65 12.23 -11.61
CA GLU A 5 -28.04 13.51 -11.24
C GLU A 5 -26.75 13.77 -12.01
N ARG A 6 -25.89 12.74 -12.17
CA ARG A 6 -24.68 12.84 -12.99
C ARG A 6 -25.01 13.11 -14.45
N TYR A 7 -26.03 12.45 -14.98
CA TYR A 7 -26.47 12.66 -16.35
C TYR A 7 -26.99 14.08 -16.57
N LEU A 8 -27.85 14.59 -15.68
CA LEU A 8 -28.36 15.96 -15.76
C LEU A 8 -27.25 17.00 -15.60
N CYS A 9 -26.22 16.73 -14.79
CA CYS A 9 -25.05 17.59 -14.66
C CYS A 9 -24.26 17.70 -15.97
N VAL A 10 -24.14 16.60 -16.72
CA VAL A 10 -23.50 16.60 -18.05
C VAL A 10 -24.36 17.36 -19.06
N LEU A 11 -25.67 17.11 -19.13
CA LEU A 11 -26.55 17.85 -20.04
C LEU A 11 -26.52 19.35 -19.75
N LYS A 12 -26.45 19.74 -18.48
CA LYS A 12 -26.33 21.14 -18.08
C LYS A 12 -25.02 21.78 -18.58
N SER A 13 -23.92 21.04 -18.65
CA SER A 13 -22.66 21.57 -19.18
C SER A 13 -22.67 21.75 -20.71
N TYR A 14 -23.60 21.08 -21.41
CA TYR A 14 -23.80 21.21 -22.86
C TYR A 14 -24.62 22.42 -23.29
N VAL A 15 -25.37 23.05 -22.37
CA VAL A 15 -26.15 24.26 -22.66
C VAL A 15 -25.23 25.50 -22.73
N ARG A 16 -24.70 25.78 -23.92
CA ARG A 16 -23.95 27.00 -24.27
C ARG A 16 -24.88 28.15 -24.69
N ASN A 17 -25.98 27.84 -25.38
CA ASN A 17 -27.01 28.81 -25.73
C ASN A 17 -28.28 28.60 -24.88
N ARG A 18 -28.56 29.54 -23.96
CA ARG A 18 -29.73 29.47 -23.08
C ARG A 18 -31.05 29.83 -23.77
N ALA A 19 -31.01 30.50 -24.92
CA ALA A 19 -32.23 30.81 -25.68
C ALA A 19 -32.79 29.58 -26.40
N HIS A 20 -31.92 28.60 -26.72
CA HIS A 20 -32.27 27.34 -27.37
C HIS A 20 -31.52 26.16 -26.73
N PRO A 21 -31.90 25.76 -25.50
CA PRO A 21 -31.15 24.79 -24.72
C PRO A 21 -31.12 23.39 -25.35
N GLU A 22 -32.20 22.94 -25.96
CA GLU A 22 -32.28 21.63 -26.63
C GLU A 22 -31.34 21.58 -27.85
N GLY A 23 -31.34 22.64 -28.66
CA GLY A 23 -30.45 22.76 -29.82
C GLY A 23 -28.98 22.78 -29.39
N SER A 24 -28.67 23.52 -28.32
CA SER A 24 -27.32 23.56 -27.76
C SER A 24 -26.84 22.20 -27.22
N ILE A 25 -27.75 21.43 -26.61
CA ILE A 25 -27.43 20.06 -26.14
C ILE A 25 -27.18 19.13 -27.33
N ALA A 26 -28.04 19.18 -28.35
CA ALA A 26 -27.91 18.34 -29.54
C ALA A 26 -26.60 18.61 -30.29
N GLU A 27 -26.22 19.88 -30.46
CA GLU A 27 -24.97 20.29 -31.09
C GLU A 27 -23.75 19.79 -30.30
N ALA A 28 -23.76 19.96 -28.97
CA ALA A 28 -22.67 19.49 -28.11
C ALA A 28 -22.53 17.97 -28.13
N HIS A 29 -23.64 17.23 -28.16
CA HIS A 29 -23.63 15.77 -28.32
C HIS A 29 -23.01 15.34 -29.64
N LEU A 30 -23.42 15.96 -30.76
CA LEU A 30 -22.85 15.69 -32.07
C LEU A 30 -21.32 15.94 -32.08
N ALA A 31 -20.87 17.04 -31.48
CA ALA A 31 -19.46 17.34 -31.36
C ALA A 31 -18.70 16.31 -30.50
N ASP A 32 -19.25 15.87 -29.36
CA ASP A 32 -18.64 14.83 -28.50
C ASP A 32 -18.51 13.50 -29.25
N GLU A 33 -19.53 13.10 -30.02
CA GLU A 33 -19.51 11.89 -30.86
C GLU A 33 -18.48 11.98 -31.99
N CYS A 34 -18.40 13.11 -32.70
CA CYS A 34 -17.40 13.33 -33.73
C CYS A 34 -15.97 13.25 -33.15
N MET A 35 -15.73 13.88 -32.00
CA MET A 35 -14.44 13.83 -31.32
C MET A 35 -14.11 12.41 -30.85
N MET A 36 -15.10 11.67 -30.34
CA MET A 36 -14.95 10.27 -29.96
C MET A 36 -14.61 9.39 -31.17
N PHE A 37 -15.24 9.63 -32.32
CA PHE A 37 -14.93 8.91 -33.55
C PHE A 37 -13.49 9.20 -34.01
N CYS A 38 -13.10 10.47 -34.10
CA CYS A 38 -11.73 10.87 -34.47
C CYS A 38 -10.68 10.30 -33.53
N SER A 39 -10.98 10.21 -32.23
CA SER A 39 -10.06 9.67 -31.22
C SER A 39 -9.65 8.21 -31.43
N ARG A 40 -10.43 7.43 -32.19
CA ARG A 40 -10.09 6.04 -32.52
C ARG A 40 -9.04 5.92 -33.62
N TYR A 41 -8.83 7.00 -34.40
CA TYR A 41 -7.94 7.00 -35.56
C TYR A 41 -6.72 7.90 -35.36
N ILE A 42 -6.71 8.74 -34.33
CA ILE A 42 -5.59 9.62 -33.99
C ILE A 42 -4.90 9.07 -32.74
N ASP A 43 -3.72 8.49 -32.92
CA ASP A 43 -2.91 7.93 -31.83
C ASP A 43 -1.98 8.99 -31.20
N GLY A 44 -1.56 8.77 -29.96
CA GLY A 44 -0.60 9.63 -29.24
C GLY A 44 -1.20 10.82 -28.48
N PHE A 45 -2.54 10.94 -28.42
CA PHE A 45 -3.21 12.00 -27.65
C PHE A 45 -4.11 11.44 -26.55
N ALA A 46 -4.09 12.08 -25.38
CA ALA A 46 -4.93 11.71 -24.26
C ALA A 46 -6.40 12.06 -24.50
N THR A 47 -7.24 11.05 -24.71
CA THR A 47 -8.68 11.20 -24.96
C THR A 47 -9.49 10.85 -23.70
N LYS A 48 -10.77 11.20 -23.67
CA LYS A 48 -11.67 10.83 -22.55
C LYS A 48 -11.73 9.32 -22.30
N HIS A 49 -11.48 8.51 -23.34
CA HIS A 49 -11.56 7.04 -23.28
C HIS A 49 -10.20 6.36 -23.08
N ASN A 50 -9.10 7.02 -23.45
CA ASN A 50 -7.72 6.52 -23.24
C ASN A 50 -7.09 7.06 -21.94
N ARG A 51 -7.78 7.95 -21.21
CA ARG A 51 -7.26 8.42 -19.93
C ARG A 51 -7.40 7.30 -18.90
N PRO A 52 -6.28 6.87 -18.28
CA PRO A 52 -6.35 5.93 -17.18
C PRO A 52 -7.29 6.46 -16.10
N SER A 53 -8.01 5.54 -15.47
CA SER A 53 -8.98 5.90 -14.44
C SER A 53 -8.27 6.67 -13.31
N ARG A 54 -9.00 7.48 -12.52
CA ARG A 54 -8.38 8.13 -11.35
C ARG A 54 -7.81 7.14 -10.34
N ASN A 55 -8.23 5.88 -10.42
CA ASN A 55 -7.79 4.78 -9.60
C ASN A 55 -7.06 3.74 -10.46
N ASP A 56 -6.49 4.13 -11.62
CA ASP A 56 -5.67 3.20 -12.38
C ASP A 56 -4.39 2.96 -11.58
N ASP A 57 -4.30 1.76 -11.05
CA ASP A 57 -3.11 1.20 -10.43
C ASP A 57 -2.16 0.64 -11.50
N ASP A 58 -2.41 0.89 -12.79
CA ASP A 58 -1.56 0.41 -13.88
C ASP A 58 -0.12 0.90 -13.70
N ASP A 59 0.73 -0.07 -13.37
CA ASP A 59 2.08 0.06 -12.80
C ASP A 59 3.16 0.22 -13.88
N GLU A 60 2.83 0.74 -15.05
CA GLU A 60 3.79 0.85 -16.17
C GLU A 60 4.72 2.07 -16.06
N ALA A 61 5.15 2.44 -14.85
CA ALA A 61 6.20 3.46 -14.63
C ALA A 61 6.75 3.54 -13.18
N VAL A 62 6.85 2.45 -12.42
CA VAL A 62 7.66 2.47 -11.19
C VAL A 62 8.67 1.35 -11.24
N ASP A 63 9.94 1.74 -11.39
CA ASP A 63 11.13 0.91 -11.22
C ASP A 63 10.96 -0.07 -10.05
N VAL A 64 10.63 -1.34 -10.36
CA VAL A 64 10.36 -2.40 -9.38
C VAL A 64 11.65 -2.89 -8.70
N GLU A 65 12.81 -2.29 -9.03
CA GLU A 65 14.11 -2.82 -8.55
C GLU A 65 14.42 -2.55 -7.07
N GLN A 66 13.63 -1.76 -6.32
CA GLN A 66 13.99 -1.39 -4.93
C GLN A 66 12.87 -1.54 -3.90
N GLY A 67 11.83 -2.33 -4.19
CA GLY A 67 10.87 -2.74 -3.17
C GLY A 67 11.52 -3.72 -2.19
N SER A 68 11.53 -3.40 -0.90
CA SER A 68 11.94 -4.37 0.13
C SER A 68 11.04 -5.60 0.04
N THR A 69 11.61 -6.80 -0.13
CA THR A 69 10.84 -8.05 -0.08
C THR A 69 10.09 -8.23 1.23
N LEU A 70 10.62 -7.62 2.30
CA LEU A 70 10.05 -7.63 3.65
C LEU A 70 8.86 -6.66 3.81
N PHE A 71 8.86 -5.55 3.07
CA PHE A 71 7.81 -4.54 3.12
C PHE A 71 7.42 -4.12 1.70
N PRO A 72 6.63 -4.96 1.00
CA PRO A 72 6.16 -4.61 -0.32
C PRO A 72 5.34 -3.32 -0.26
N SER A 73 5.51 -2.44 -1.25
CA SER A 73 4.69 -1.25 -1.41
C SER A 73 3.29 -1.67 -1.83
N VAL A 74 2.38 -1.83 -0.86
CA VAL A 74 1.00 -2.18 -1.14
C VAL A 74 0.17 -0.91 -1.32
N GLY A 75 -0.20 -0.62 -2.57
CA GLY A 75 -1.11 0.46 -2.96
C GLY A 75 -0.49 1.86 -2.95
N LYS A 76 -1.30 2.84 -3.40
CA LYS A 76 -0.92 4.26 -3.46
C LYS A 76 -1.44 4.99 -2.20
N PRO A 77 -0.57 5.60 -1.37
CA PRO A 77 -1.02 6.33 -0.19
C PRO A 77 -1.91 7.50 -0.61
N LEU A 78 -3.08 7.62 0.03
CA LEU A 78 -4.02 8.70 -0.25
C LEU A 78 -3.63 9.97 0.52
N GLY A 79 -3.51 11.08 -0.21
CA GLY A 79 -3.31 12.41 0.37
C GLY A 79 -1.86 12.86 0.43
N LYS A 80 -1.62 13.96 1.16
CA LYS A 80 -0.27 14.53 1.32
C LYS A 80 0.52 13.71 2.35
N PRO A 81 1.82 13.46 2.12
CA PRO A 81 2.65 12.76 3.07
C PRO A 81 2.71 13.52 4.41
N GLY A 82 2.52 12.79 5.50
CA GLY A 82 2.55 13.32 6.85
C GLY A 82 3.42 12.44 7.75
N ASN A 83 4.21 13.07 8.63
CA ASN A 83 5.02 12.35 9.59
C ASN A 83 4.20 12.08 10.85
N TYR A 84 4.09 10.81 11.24
CA TYR A 84 3.44 10.39 12.48
C TYR A 84 4.42 9.59 13.35
N VAL A 85 4.60 10.01 14.60
CA VAL A 85 5.48 9.33 15.55
C VAL A 85 4.66 8.38 16.41
N LEU A 86 4.83 7.08 16.20
CA LEU A 86 4.25 6.04 17.05
C LEU A 86 4.89 6.06 18.44
N ARG A 87 4.08 6.13 19.50
CA ARG A 87 4.53 6.11 20.92
C ARG A 87 3.78 5.05 21.73
N GLY A 88 4.38 4.65 22.85
CA GLY A 88 3.77 3.76 23.84
C GLY A 88 3.28 2.43 23.24
N LEU A 89 2.03 2.08 23.55
CA LEU A 89 1.40 0.83 23.11
C LEU A 89 1.31 0.70 21.58
N ALA A 90 1.03 1.79 20.86
CA ALA A 90 0.93 1.75 19.40
C ALA A 90 2.27 1.36 18.75
N LYS A 91 3.38 1.89 19.27
CA LYS A 91 4.73 1.48 18.84
C LYS A 91 4.98 0.01 19.16
N PHE A 92 4.60 -0.44 20.35
CA PHE A 92 4.78 -1.84 20.75
C PHE A 92 3.99 -2.80 19.83
N GLN A 93 2.73 -2.49 19.56
CA GLN A 93 1.87 -3.29 18.68
C GLN A 93 2.40 -3.30 17.24
N ALA A 94 2.84 -2.15 16.72
CA ALA A 94 3.43 -2.07 15.37
C ALA A 94 4.68 -2.95 15.25
N HIS A 95 5.61 -2.87 16.21
CA HIS A 95 6.80 -3.74 16.21
C HIS A 95 6.43 -5.22 16.29
N ARG A 96 5.47 -5.59 17.15
CA ARG A 96 5.00 -6.96 17.25
C ARG A 96 4.43 -7.42 15.90
N TYR A 97 3.53 -6.65 15.31
CA TYR A 97 2.90 -7.00 14.06
C TYR A 97 3.93 -7.28 12.96
N VAL A 98 4.93 -6.41 12.82
CA VAL A 98 6.01 -6.60 11.86
C VAL A 98 6.77 -7.90 12.10
N LEU A 99 7.17 -8.21 13.34
CA LEU A 99 7.91 -9.43 13.65
C LEU A 99 7.09 -10.70 13.36
N PHE A 100 5.80 -10.70 13.71
CA PHE A 100 4.93 -11.86 13.52
C PHE A 100 4.54 -12.12 12.07
N ASN A 101 4.58 -11.11 11.20
CA ASN A 101 4.27 -11.25 9.78
C ASN A 101 5.53 -11.42 8.91
N CYS A 102 6.71 -11.44 9.51
CA CYS A 102 7.98 -11.57 8.80
C CYS A 102 8.40 -13.04 8.68
N SER A 103 8.49 -13.57 7.46
CA SER A 103 8.89 -14.96 7.21
C SER A 103 10.27 -15.30 7.78
N ASP A 104 11.20 -14.34 7.73
CA ASP A 104 12.59 -14.53 8.17
C ASP A 104 12.70 -14.65 9.69
N VAL A 105 11.66 -14.26 10.42
CA VAL A 105 11.60 -14.35 11.90
C VAL A 105 11.05 -15.71 12.35
N ASN A 106 10.42 -16.49 11.46
CA ASN A 106 9.84 -17.80 11.76
C ASN A 106 10.80 -18.81 12.41
N PRO A 107 12.08 -18.93 11.97
CA PRO A 107 13.04 -19.82 12.61
C PRO A 107 13.28 -19.46 14.08
N PHE A 108 13.29 -18.16 14.39
CA PHE A 108 13.51 -17.65 15.74
C PHE A 108 12.29 -17.87 16.63
N PHE A 109 11.08 -17.79 16.07
CA PHE A 109 9.87 -18.17 16.79
C PHE A 109 9.96 -19.62 17.26
N ARG A 110 10.34 -20.55 16.37
CA ARG A 110 10.52 -21.97 16.72
C ARG A 110 11.57 -22.16 17.81
N ALA A 111 12.74 -21.54 17.66
CA ALA A 111 13.81 -21.63 18.63
C ALA A 111 13.38 -21.17 20.05
N HIS A 112 12.61 -20.08 20.13
CA HIS A 112 12.09 -19.58 21.40
C HIS A 112 11.00 -20.50 21.98
N THR A 113 10.11 -21.06 21.14
CA THR A 113 9.13 -22.07 21.58
C THR A 113 9.83 -23.31 22.14
N ASP A 114 10.89 -23.78 21.48
CA ASP A 114 11.68 -24.93 21.89
C ASP A 114 12.40 -24.66 23.23
N GLU A 115 12.92 -23.45 23.44
CA GLU A 115 13.53 -23.05 24.72
C GLU A 115 12.51 -23.04 25.87
N ILE A 116 11.31 -22.49 25.64
CA ILE A 116 10.23 -22.49 26.66
C ILE A 116 9.80 -23.91 27.03
N THR A 117 9.61 -24.78 26.03
CA THR A 117 9.14 -26.15 26.22
C THR A 117 10.24 -27.08 26.76
N SER A 118 11.51 -26.75 26.52
CA SER A 118 12.64 -27.47 27.12
C SER A 118 12.85 -27.11 28.60
N GLU A 119 12.58 -25.88 29.01
CA GLU A 119 12.72 -25.48 30.42
C GLU A 119 11.58 -25.96 31.31
N ARG A 120 10.37 -26.08 30.76
CA ARG A 120 9.16 -26.46 31.50
C ARG A 120 8.20 -27.23 30.59
N ASP A 121 7.54 -28.24 31.15
CA ASP A 121 6.40 -28.87 30.47
C ASP A 121 5.18 -27.94 30.61
N VAL A 122 4.90 -27.16 29.57
CA VAL A 122 3.87 -26.10 29.59
C VAL A 122 2.84 -26.32 28.48
N SER A 123 1.57 -26.04 28.78
CA SER A 123 0.50 -26.11 27.78
C SER A 123 0.70 -25.09 26.63
N SER A 124 0.21 -25.47 25.44
CA SER A 124 0.28 -24.64 24.22
C SER A 124 -0.17 -23.19 24.43
N ASN A 125 -1.29 -22.97 25.13
CA ASN A 125 -1.82 -21.61 25.35
C ASN A 125 -0.88 -20.73 26.19
N THR A 126 -0.13 -21.34 27.10
CA THR A 126 0.82 -20.62 27.96
C THR A 126 2.08 -20.28 27.16
N VAL A 127 2.53 -21.19 26.29
CA VAL A 127 3.64 -20.96 25.38
C VAL A 127 3.33 -19.79 24.45
N GLU A 128 2.14 -19.76 23.85
CA GLU A 128 1.70 -18.66 23.00
C GLU A 128 1.68 -17.32 23.74
N SER A 129 1.17 -17.29 24.98
CA SER A 129 1.17 -16.08 25.81
C SER A 129 2.58 -15.57 26.12
N ILE A 130 3.48 -16.47 26.52
CA ILE A 130 4.89 -16.14 26.81
C ILE A 130 5.59 -15.66 25.53
N GLN A 131 5.37 -16.33 24.41
CA GLN A 131 5.93 -15.97 23.12
C GLN A 131 5.41 -14.60 22.67
N HIS A 132 4.12 -14.34 22.85
CA HIS A 132 3.52 -13.05 22.53
C HIS A 132 4.21 -11.93 23.33
N ASP A 133 4.44 -12.10 24.64
CA ASP A 133 4.94 -11.03 25.50
C ASP A 133 6.47 -10.89 25.55
N LYS A 134 7.22 -12.00 25.59
CA LYS A 134 8.68 -11.99 25.81
C LYS A 134 9.51 -12.10 24.55
N PHE A 135 8.94 -12.58 23.44
CA PHE A 135 9.71 -12.86 22.23
C PHE A 135 10.48 -11.65 21.72
N LYS A 136 9.92 -10.44 21.79
CA LYS A 136 10.59 -9.22 21.33
C LYS A 136 11.92 -8.99 22.06
N ASP A 137 11.91 -9.11 23.38
CA ASP A 137 13.10 -8.85 24.19
C ASP A 137 14.10 -9.99 24.07
N TRP A 138 13.62 -11.23 24.02
CA TRP A 138 14.44 -12.41 23.72
C TRP A 138 15.10 -12.32 22.36
N PHE A 139 14.35 -12.01 21.30
CA PHE A 139 14.85 -11.88 19.93
C PHE A 139 15.92 -10.79 19.84
N LYS A 140 15.69 -9.64 20.50
CA LYS A 140 16.70 -8.59 20.60
C LYS A 140 17.98 -9.09 21.27
N ALA A 141 17.86 -9.79 22.41
CA ALA A 141 19.02 -10.33 23.12
C ALA A 141 19.75 -11.43 22.33
N HIS A 142 19.00 -12.27 21.61
CA HIS A 142 19.53 -13.35 20.80
C HIS A 142 20.28 -12.83 19.57
N VAL A 143 19.78 -11.78 18.91
CA VAL A 143 20.36 -11.22 17.68
C VAL A 143 21.45 -10.18 17.98
N SER A 144 21.41 -9.50 19.13
CA SER A 144 22.37 -8.44 19.51
C SER A 144 23.85 -8.84 19.39
N PRO A 145 24.30 -10.04 19.80
CA PRO A 145 25.70 -10.45 19.68
C PRO A 145 26.17 -10.54 18.22
N TYR A 146 25.30 -11.02 17.32
CA TYR A 146 25.60 -11.17 15.90
C TYR A 146 25.65 -9.82 15.16
N PHE A 147 24.96 -8.80 15.69
CA PHE A 147 25.04 -7.43 15.17
C PHE A 147 26.36 -6.74 15.56
N ILE A 148 26.82 -6.94 16.80
CA ILE A 148 28.06 -6.33 17.31
C ILE A 148 29.28 -6.94 16.62
N SER A 149 29.29 -8.25 16.37
CA SER A 149 30.40 -8.89 15.66
C SER A 149 30.53 -8.39 14.21
N PHE A 150 29.43 -8.13 13.51
CA PHE A 150 29.42 -7.63 12.12
C PHE A 150 29.95 -6.18 12.00
N VAL A 151 29.65 -5.32 12.98
CA VAL A 151 30.19 -3.95 13.04
C VAL A 151 31.68 -3.98 13.42
N CYS A 152 32.09 -4.88 14.31
CA CYS A 152 33.49 -4.96 14.74
C CYS A 152 34.42 -5.58 13.67
N THR A 153 33.94 -6.51 12.83
CA THR A 153 34.73 -7.02 11.69
C THR A 153 34.79 -6.07 10.51
N THR A 154 33.84 -5.14 10.36
CA THR A 154 33.88 -4.14 9.28
C THR A 154 34.77 -2.95 9.61
N GLU A 155 34.98 -2.61 10.87
CA GLU A 155 36.00 -1.62 11.28
C GLU A 155 37.44 -2.18 11.35
N ALA A 156 37.63 -3.50 11.28
CA ALA A 156 38.95 -4.13 11.22
C ALA A 156 39.50 -4.33 9.79
N ILE A 157 38.76 -3.88 8.76
CA ILE A 157 39.15 -3.96 7.33
C ILE A 157 39.47 -2.56 6.76
N TYR A 158 39.83 -1.60 7.61
CA TYR A 158 40.48 -0.34 7.19
C TYR A 158 41.77 -0.10 7.97
#